data_AF-A0A2N7G8E5-F1
#
_entry.id   AF-A0A2N7G8E5-F1
#
_cell.length_a   1.000
_cell.length_b   1.000
_cell.length_c   1.000
_cell.angle_alpha   90.00
_cell.angle_beta   90.00
_cell.angle_gamma   90.00
#
_symmetry.space_group_name_H-M   'P 1'
#
loop_
_entity.id
_entity.type
_entity.pdbx_description
1 polymer ?
#
loop_
_entity_poly.entity_id
_entity_poly.type
_entity_poly.pdbx_seq_one_letter_code
_entity_poly.pdbx_strand_id
1 'polypeptide(L)'
;MPYNSDATSNLSIDNESVVDWELGLPGQWYMGVVDTQKKSVKLAPVNIFDLRGSLNQQVLSNTSQQGINRYASGAPGEREGYSIMPSYLQNRPPGMTHHVAVMQQAGFDLSSSLGFSLIKINNRFAQMKMTSTSLNGDKPEARYHHSFSRATCMNTSGYYPTGAQLPIQWQHALSRFFKVSIRIEHICVSND
;
A
#
# COMPACT_ATOMS: atom_id res chain seq x y z
N MET A 1 -16.81 13.35 6.41
CA MET A 1 -16.33 14.74 6.19
C MET A 1 -15.28 14.77 5.07
N PRO A 2 -15.08 15.88 4.31
CA PRO A 2 -14.15 15.88 3.17
C PRO A 2 -12.68 15.76 3.60
N TYR A 3 -11.80 15.50 2.64
CA TYR A 3 -10.34 15.45 2.80
C TYR A 3 -9.75 16.64 3.57
N ASN A 4 -8.76 16.37 4.45
CA ASN A 4 -7.99 17.40 5.16
C ASN A 4 -6.55 17.45 4.64
N SER A 5 -6.15 18.60 4.08
CA SER A 5 -4.79 18.82 3.56
C SER A 5 -3.73 19.07 4.64
N ASP A 6 -4.14 19.40 5.87
CA ASP A 6 -3.23 19.64 6.99
C ASP A 6 -2.66 18.32 7.54
N ALA A 7 -1.55 17.87 6.95
CA ALA A 7 -0.90 16.61 7.32
C ALA A 7 -0.12 16.73 8.64
N THR A 8 -0.16 15.67 9.45
CA THR A 8 0.55 15.61 10.73
C THR A 8 1.12 14.22 10.97
N SER A 9 2.27 14.12 11.62
CA SER A 9 2.84 12.83 12.06
C SER A 9 2.25 12.32 13.36
N ASN A 10 1.43 13.13 14.05
CA ASN A 10 0.75 12.75 15.28
C ASN A 10 -0.53 11.96 14.93
N LEU A 11 -0.33 10.79 14.32
CA LEU A 11 -1.41 9.89 13.93
C LEU A 11 -1.64 8.84 15.01
N SER A 12 -2.88 8.37 15.10
CA SER A 12 -3.23 7.16 15.86
C SER A 12 -3.21 5.93 14.94
N ILE A 13 -3.00 4.76 15.52
CA ILE A 13 -3.10 3.46 14.84
C ILE A 13 -3.71 2.47 15.82
N ASP A 14 -4.53 1.55 15.33
CA ASP A 14 -5.11 0.53 16.19
C ASP A 14 -4.10 -0.57 16.55
N ASN A 15 -4.35 -1.23 17.69
CA ASN A 15 -3.47 -2.26 18.21
C ASN A 15 -3.35 -3.46 17.27
N GLU A 16 -4.41 -3.82 16.54
CA GLU A 16 -4.39 -4.93 15.59
C GLU A 16 -3.35 -4.70 14.48
N SER A 17 -3.32 -3.49 13.92
CA SER A 17 -2.36 -3.08 12.89
C SER A 17 -0.91 -3.19 13.37
N VAL A 18 -0.67 -2.84 14.64
CA VAL A 18 0.65 -2.94 15.26
C VAL A 18 1.05 -4.40 15.46
N VAL A 19 0.14 -5.21 16.00
CA VAL A 19 0.37 -6.64 16.21
C VAL A 19 0.63 -7.36 14.89
N ASP A 20 -0.16 -7.09 13.86
CA ASP A 20 0.03 -7.65 12.52
C ASP A 20 1.42 -7.28 11.98
N TRP A 21 1.83 -6.02 12.12
CA TRP A 21 3.16 -5.57 11.71
C TRP A 21 4.29 -6.29 12.44
N GLU A 22 4.19 -6.41 13.76
CA GLU A 22 5.22 -7.03 14.61
C GLU A 22 5.39 -8.52 14.29
N LEU A 23 4.27 -9.24 14.14
CA LEU A 23 4.25 -10.68 13.84
C LEU A 23 4.58 -11.00 12.38
N GLY A 24 4.40 -10.06 11.45
CA GLY A 24 4.65 -10.32 10.04
C GLY A 24 6.08 -10.71 9.73
N LEU A 25 6.26 -11.63 8.80
CA LEU A 25 7.58 -12.06 8.36
C LEU A 25 8.22 -11.09 7.35
N PRO A 26 9.55 -11.10 7.18
CA PRO A 26 10.21 -10.50 6.03
C PRO A 26 9.52 -10.87 4.71
N GLY A 27 9.18 -9.88 3.89
CA GLY A 27 8.40 -10.01 2.66
C GLY A 27 6.90 -9.83 2.81
N GLN A 28 6.37 -9.66 4.03
CA GLN A 28 4.94 -9.41 4.25
C GLN A 28 4.52 -8.03 3.71
N TRP A 29 3.46 -8.04 2.90
CA TRP A 29 2.84 -6.83 2.38
C TRP A 29 1.67 -6.39 3.25
N TYR A 30 1.48 -5.07 3.32
CA TYR A 30 0.38 -4.43 4.02
C TYR A 30 -0.28 -3.39 3.13
N MET A 31 -1.61 -3.35 3.17
CA MET A 31 -2.38 -2.23 2.66
C MET A 31 -2.65 -1.28 3.81
N GLY A 32 -2.31 -0.01 3.58
CA GLY A 32 -2.50 1.05 4.54
C GLY A 32 -3.53 2.06 4.09
N VAL A 33 -4.35 2.52 5.03
CA VAL A 33 -5.29 3.62 4.83
C VAL A 33 -5.09 4.63 5.94
N VAL A 34 -5.00 5.91 5.59
CA VAL A 34 -5.02 7.01 6.54
C VAL A 34 -6.32 7.79 6.38
N ASP A 35 -7.04 8.00 7.49
CA ASP A 35 -8.15 8.94 7.55
C ASP A 35 -7.59 10.32 7.90
N THR A 36 -7.65 11.24 6.93
CA THR A 36 -7.06 12.58 7.07
C THR A 36 -7.80 13.47 8.06
N GLN A 37 -9.06 13.16 8.39
CA GLN A 37 -9.87 13.88 9.37
C GLN A 37 -9.64 13.33 10.78
N LYS A 38 -9.75 12.00 10.95
CA LYS A 38 -9.54 11.34 12.24
C LYS A 38 -8.08 11.30 12.67
N LYS A 39 -7.14 11.63 11.78
CA LYS A 39 -5.68 11.51 11.99
C LYS A 39 -5.34 10.09 12.47
N SER A 40 -5.84 9.10 11.75
CA SER A 40 -5.75 7.69 12.13
C SER A 40 -5.34 6.82 10.95
N VAL A 41 -4.62 5.73 11.23
CA VAL A 41 -4.09 4.78 10.26
C VAL A 41 -4.61 3.38 10.55
N LYS A 42 -5.04 2.66 9.52
CA LYS A 42 -5.24 1.20 9.55
C LYS A 42 -4.19 0.55 8.67
N LEU A 43 -3.56 -0.52 9.16
CA LEU A 43 -2.81 -1.46 8.34
C LEU A 43 -3.52 -2.81 8.35
N ALA A 44 -3.46 -3.51 7.22
CA ALA A 44 -3.91 -4.88 7.12
C ALA A 44 -2.92 -5.68 6.28
N PRO A 45 -2.49 -6.86 6.75
CA PRO A 45 -1.63 -7.72 5.96
C PRO A 45 -2.41 -8.22 4.73
N VAL A 46 -1.74 -8.26 3.59
CA VAL A 46 -2.34 -8.67 2.32
C VAL A 46 -1.49 -9.69 1.61
N ASN A 47 -2.16 -10.63 0.95
CA ASN A 47 -1.52 -11.41 -0.08
C ASN A 47 -1.73 -10.71 -1.41
N ILE A 48 -0.69 -10.10 -1.96
CA ILE A 48 -0.77 -9.48 -3.29
C ILE A 48 -0.59 -10.49 -4.43
N PHE A 49 -0.24 -11.72 -4.07
CA PHE A 49 -0.17 -12.88 -4.95
C PHE A 49 -1.41 -13.75 -4.83
N ASP A 50 -2.47 -13.24 -4.19
CA ASP A 50 -3.81 -13.82 -4.13
C ASP A 50 -4.22 -14.31 -5.54
N LEU A 51 -4.18 -15.63 -5.68
CA LEU A 51 -4.18 -16.34 -6.96
C LEU A 51 -5.53 -16.13 -7.68
N ARG A 52 -5.56 -15.20 -8.64
CA ARG A 52 -6.33 -15.38 -9.88
C ARG A 52 -5.47 -15.93 -11.04
N GLY A 53 -4.32 -16.55 -10.72
CA GLY A 53 -3.47 -17.27 -11.67
C GLY A 53 -2.04 -17.47 -11.14
N SER A 54 -1.38 -18.54 -11.56
CA SER A 54 0.02 -18.81 -11.23
C SER A 54 0.90 -17.66 -11.73
N LEU A 55 1.58 -16.97 -10.82
CA LEU A 55 2.56 -15.96 -11.19
C LEU A 55 3.77 -16.65 -11.82
N ASN A 56 4.27 -16.07 -12.90
CA ASN A 56 5.47 -16.57 -13.57
C ASN A 56 6.63 -16.58 -12.56
N GLN A 57 7.40 -17.67 -12.54
CA GLN A 57 8.56 -17.85 -11.69
C GLN A 57 9.55 -16.67 -11.75
N GLN A 58 9.69 -16.02 -12.91
CA GLN A 58 10.55 -14.83 -13.07
C GLN A 58 10.03 -13.58 -12.33
N VAL A 59 8.72 -13.49 -12.13
CA VAL A 59 8.08 -12.43 -11.32
C VAL A 59 8.30 -12.72 -9.85
N LEU A 60 8.13 -13.98 -9.42
CA LEU A 60 8.39 -14.42 -8.06
C LEU A 60 9.87 -14.28 -7.68
N SER A 61 10.80 -14.67 -8.56
CA SER A 61 12.24 -14.59 -8.32
C SER A 61 12.80 -13.16 -8.41
N ASN A 62 11.99 -12.19 -8.84
CA ASN A 62 12.39 -10.81 -9.09
C ASN A 62 13.51 -10.67 -10.14
N THR A 63 13.53 -11.57 -11.14
CA THR A 63 14.61 -11.62 -12.16
C THR A 63 14.20 -11.08 -13.52
N SER A 64 12.92 -10.73 -13.73
CA SER A 64 12.46 -10.05 -14.95
C SER A 64 12.18 -8.57 -14.68
N GLN A 65 12.36 -7.72 -15.71
CA GLN A 65 11.93 -6.30 -15.67
C GLN A 65 10.44 -6.12 -15.34
N GLN A 66 9.61 -7.16 -15.51
CA GLN A 66 8.19 -7.14 -15.17
C GLN A 66 7.95 -7.42 -13.67
N GLY A 67 8.76 -8.29 -13.04
CA GLY A 67 8.75 -8.53 -11.59
C GLY A 67 9.41 -7.40 -10.80
N ILE A 68 10.51 -6.86 -11.34
CA ILE A 68 11.32 -5.79 -10.75
C ILE A 68 10.52 -4.51 -10.47
N ASN A 69 9.44 -4.26 -11.21
CA ASN A 69 8.66 -3.02 -11.06
C ASN A 69 7.35 -3.18 -10.28
N ARG A 70 6.76 -4.39 -10.20
CA ARG A 70 5.49 -4.59 -9.48
C ARG A 70 5.70 -4.97 -8.02
N TYR A 71 6.68 -5.82 -7.74
CA TYR A 71 6.81 -6.53 -6.47
C TYR A 71 8.23 -6.54 -5.90
N ALA A 72 9.14 -5.72 -6.42
CA ALA A 72 10.53 -5.75 -5.99
C ALA A 72 10.73 -5.09 -4.64
N SER A 73 10.61 -5.87 -3.59
CA SER A 73 11.27 -5.58 -2.33
C SER A 73 12.55 -6.42 -2.19
N GLY A 74 12.60 -7.59 -2.87
CA GLY A 74 13.74 -8.51 -2.83
C GLY A 74 13.87 -9.26 -1.51
N ALA A 75 12.87 -9.16 -0.63
CA ALA A 75 12.87 -9.80 0.68
C ALA A 75 12.66 -11.32 0.57
N PRO A 76 13.35 -12.15 1.39
CA PRO A 76 13.28 -13.61 1.29
C PRO A 76 11.86 -14.21 1.27
N GLY A 77 10.95 -13.69 2.09
CA GLY A 77 9.58 -14.23 2.20
C GLY A 77 8.58 -13.73 1.16
N GLU A 78 8.95 -12.81 0.25
CA GLU A 78 8.08 -12.44 -0.88
C GLU A 78 7.84 -13.63 -1.82
N ARG A 79 8.84 -14.51 -1.95
CA ARG A 79 8.82 -15.62 -2.92
C ARG A 79 7.86 -16.74 -2.53
N GLU A 80 7.54 -16.84 -1.25
CA GLU A 80 6.83 -18.01 -0.71
C GLU A 80 5.31 -17.83 -0.69
N GLY A 81 4.80 -16.62 -0.91
CA GLY A 81 3.35 -16.37 -0.99
C GLY A 81 2.57 -16.67 0.29
N TYR A 82 3.24 -17.05 1.38
CA TYR A 82 2.68 -17.25 2.70
C TYR A 82 2.40 -15.89 3.34
N SER A 83 1.28 -15.30 2.95
CA SER A 83 0.80 -14.05 3.53
C SER A 83 -0.49 -14.32 4.30
N ILE A 84 -0.52 -13.87 5.55
CA ILE A 84 -1.72 -13.86 6.37
C ILE A 84 -2.63 -12.79 5.79
N MET A 85 -3.75 -13.18 5.19
CA MET A 85 -4.75 -12.24 4.70
C MET A 85 -6.02 -12.37 5.57
N PRO A 86 -6.52 -11.28 6.17
CA PRO A 86 -7.77 -11.30 6.92
C PRO A 86 -8.95 -11.75 6.06
N SER A 87 -9.92 -12.46 6.66
CA SER A 87 -11.07 -13.02 5.96
C SER A 87 -11.90 -11.98 5.20
N TYR A 88 -12.02 -10.75 5.70
CA TYR A 88 -12.75 -9.67 5.03
C TYR A 88 -12.05 -9.19 3.74
N LEU A 89 -10.72 -9.33 3.66
CA LEU A 89 -9.97 -9.08 2.44
C LEU A 89 -10.06 -10.26 1.48
N GLN A 90 -9.98 -11.50 1.98
CA GLN A 90 -10.14 -12.72 1.18
C GLN A 90 -11.51 -12.78 0.50
N ASN A 91 -12.56 -12.43 1.24
CA ASN A 91 -13.95 -12.52 0.79
C ASN A 91 -14.53 -11.20 0.30
N ARG A 92 -13.68 -10.21 0.00
CA ARG A 92 -14.14 -8.90 -0.47
C ARG A 92 -14.95 -9.04 -1.78
N PRO A 93 -15.98 -8.20 -2.00
CA PRO A 93 -16.77 -8.25 -3.23
C PRO A 93 -15.91 -8.11 -4.49
N PRO A 94 -16.25 -8.80 -5.60
CA PRO A 94 -15.58 -8.59 -6.89
C PRO A 94 -15.60 -7.11 -7.30
N GLY A 95 -14.45 -6.61 -7.75
CA GLY A 95 -14.29 -5.21 -8.14
C GLY A 95 -13.92 -4.25 -7.01
N MET A 96 -13.99 -4.69 -5.75
CA MET A 96 -13.50 -3.91 -4.61
C MET A 96 -11.97 -4.02 -4.48
N THR A 97 -11.29 -2.87 -4.42
CA THR A 97 -9.83 -2.83 -4.18
C THR A 97 -9.50 -3.13 -2.72
N HIS A 98 -8.29 -3.62 -2.45
CA HIS A 98 -7.85 -3.86 -1.07
C HIS A 98 -7.91 -2.57 -0.22
N HIS A 99 -7.50 -1.42 -0.76
CA HIS A 99 -7.57 -0.15 -0.03
C HIS A 99 -9.00 0.19 0.40
N VAL A 100 -9.99 0.02 -0.48
CA VAL A 100 -11.40 0.28 -0.15
C VAL A 100 -11.91 -0.70 0.91
N ALA A 101 -11.55 -1.98 0.82
CA ALA A 101 -11.93 -2.97 1.81
C ALA A 101 -11.32 -2.67 3.20
N VAL A 102 -10.04 -2.30 3.27
CA VAL A 102 -9.37 -1.88 4.52
C VAL A 102 -10.01 -0.62 5.09
N MET A 103 -10.32 0.37 4.25
CA MET A 103 -11.00 1.60 4.66
C MET A 103 -12.38 1.32 5.27
N GLN A 104 -13.18 0.47 4.61
CA GLN A 104 -14.50 0.08 5.12
C GLN A 104 -14.39 -0.66 6.45
N GLN A 105 -13.45 -1.61 6.55
CA GLN A 105 -13.21 -2.35 7.79
C GLN A 105 -12.79 -1.43 8.95
N ALA A 106 -12.02 -0.38 8.66
CA ALA A 106 -11.60 0.61 9.66
C ALA A 106 -12.72 1.60 10.06
N GLY A 107 -13.89 1.56 9.40
CA GLY A 107 -14.95 2.54 9.61
C GLY A 107 -14.54 3.97 9.21
N PHE A 108 -13.69 4.09 8.19
CA PHE A 108 -13.24 5.37 7.65
C PHE A 108 -14.12 5.83 6.48
N ASP A 109 -14.18 7.15 6.28
CA ASP A 109 -14.92 7.75 5.18
C ASP A 109 -14.05 7.78 3.91
N LEU A 110 -14.63 7.41 2.76
CA LEU A 110 -13.96 7.48 1.46
C LEU A 110 -13.47 8.90 1.12
N SER A 111 -14.27 9.91 1.48
CA SER A 111 -13.96 11.31 1.20
C SER A 111 -12.75 11.84 1.96
N SER A 112 -12.42 11.27 3.13
CA SER A 112 -11.27 11.67 3.96
C SER A 112 -10.08 10.73 3.84
N SER A 113 -10.25 9.56 3.22
CA SER A 113 -9.23 8.50 3.23
C SER A 113 -8.21 8.63 2.10
N LEU A 114 -6.96 8.29 2.40
CA LEU A 114 -5.88 8.10 1.44
C LEU A 114 -5.29 6.70 1.59
N GLY A 115 -4.89 6.09 0.48
CA GLY A 115 -4.35 4.73 0.42
C GLY A 115 -2.86 4.70 0.12
N PHE A 116 -2.14 3.81 0.79
CA PHE A 116 -0.71 3.50 0.58
C PHE A 116 -0.45 2.00 0.77
N SER A 117 0.75 1.52 0.49
CA SER A 117 1.17 0.16 0.84
C SER A 117 2.52 0.15 1.54
N LEU A 118 2.74 -0.85 2.37
CA LEU A 118 3.98 -1.09 3.10
C LEU A 118 4.47 -2.51 2.82
N ILE A 119 5.79 -2.68 2.75
CA ILE A 119 6.45 -3.97 2.60
C ILE A 119 7.46 -4.09 3.73
N LYS A 120 7.31 -5.11 4.57
CA LYS A 120 8.26 -5.41 5.63
C LYS A 120 9.45 -6.13 5.02
N ILE A 121 10.60 -5.47 4.87
CA ILE A 121 11.81 -6.15 4.38
C ILE A 121 12.45 -6.93 5.52
N ASN A 122 12.51 -6.32 6.70
CA ASN A 122 12.88 -6.94 7.96
C ASN A 122 12.33 -6.07 9.12
N ASN A 123 12.73 -6.37 10.37
CA ASN A 123 12.21 -5.65 11.54
C ASN A 123 12.66 -4.18 11.63
N ARG A 124 13.70 -3.77 10.89
CA ARG A 124 14.26 -2.41 10.91
C ARG A 124 14.05 -1.64 9.61
N PHE A 125 13.74 -2.33 8.53
CA PHE A 125 13.62 -1.75 7.21
C PHE A 125 12.26 -2.08 6.56
N ALA A 126 11.58 -1.04 6.09
CA ALA A 126 10.36 -1.15 5.29
C ALA A 126 10.46 -0.34 4.00
N GLN A 127 9.73 -0.77 2.98
CA GLN A 127 9.47 0.01 1.79
C GLN A 127 8.02 0.47 1.79
N MET A 128 7.77 1.74 1.48
CA MET A 128 6.43 2.31 1.38
C MET A 128 6.17 2.74 -0.07
N LYS A 129 5.02 2.35 -0.61
CA LYS A 129 4.53 2.86 -1.90
C LYS A 129 3.33 3.76 -1.65
N MET A 130 3.37 4.94 -2.26
CA MET A 130 2.43 6.03 -1.98
C MET A 130 1.23 6.05 -2.95
N THR A 131 1.06 5.01 -3.77
CA THR A 131 0.07 4.98 -4.85
C THR A 131 -1.21 4.25 -4.44
N SER A 132 -2.36 4.85 -4.75
CA SER A 132 -3.67 4.22 -4.68
C SER A 132 -4.65 4.97 -5.57
N THR A 133 -4.98 4.42 -6.74
CA THR A 133 -5.97 5.03 -7.63
C THR A 133 -7.36 5.07 -7.01
N SER A 134 -7.73 4.07 -6.20
CA SER A 134 -9.07 3.97 -5.62
C SER A 134 -9.35 4.95 -4.48
N LEU A 135 -8.32 5.43 -3.76
CA LEU A 135 -8.51 6.36 -2.63
C LEU A 135 -7.91 7.74 -2.87
N ASN A 136 -6.82 7.83 -3.66
CA ASN A 136 -6.10 9.09 -3.86
C ASN A 136 -6.55 9.83 -5.12
N GLY A 137 -7.13 9.15 -6.12
CA GLY A 137 -7.42 9.73 -7.44
C GLY A 137 -8.26 11.02 -7.37
N ASP A 138 -9.32 11.01 -6.58
CA ASP A 138 -10.26 12.13 -6.51
C ASP A 138 -9.85 13.21 -5.49
N LYS A 139 -8.62 13.18 -4.98
CA LYS A 139 -8.18 14.10 -3.92
C LYS A 139 -7.55 15.36 -4.50
N PRO A 140 -7.84 16.54 -3.92
CA PRO A 140 -7.10 17.75 -4.25
C PRO A 140 -5.60 17.51 -4.08
N GLU A 141 -4.80 18.00 -5.03
CA GLU A 141 -3.34 17.86 -5.04
C GLU A 141 -2.83 16.42 -5.25
N ALA A 142 -3.71 15.47 -5.62
CA ALA A 142 -3.29 14.15 -6.05
C ALA A 142 -2.27 14.28 -7.19
N ARG A 143 -1.10 13.69 -6.98
CA ARG A 143 -0.07 13.65 -8.01
C ARG A 143 -0.20 12.37 -8.80
N TYR A 144 -0.26 12.51 -10.11
CA TYR A 144 -0.32 11.38 -11.02
C TYR A 144 1.08 11.10 -11.51
N HIS A 145 1.58 9.91 -11.23
CA HIS A 145 2.82 9.44 -11.82
C HIS A 145 2.51 8.43 -12.92
N HIS A 146 3.25 8.51 -14.01
CA HIS A 146 3.26 7.48 -15.02
C HIS A 146 3.93 6.24 -14.42
N SER A 147 3.13 5.27 -14.00
CA SER A 147 3.68 3.98 -13.66
C SER A 147 4.07 3.31 -14.98
N PHE A 148 5.37 3.22 -15.28
CA PHE A 148 5.89 2.38 -16.35
C PHE A 148 5.76 0.90 -15.95
N SER A 149 4.56 0.45 -15.58
CA SER A 149 4.23 -0.96 -15.63
C SER A 149 4.29 -1.36 -17.11
N ARG A 150 5.44 -1.87 -17.55
CA ARG A 150 5.76 -2.43 -18.89
C ARG A 150 4.80 -3.52 -19.41
N ALA A 151 3.68 -3.76 -18.73
CA ALA A 151 2.64 -4.71 -19.13
C ALA A 151 1.43 -4.06 -19.84
N THR A 152 1.54 -2.83 -20.32
CA THR A 152 0.62 -2.31 -21.35
C THR A 152 1.41 -1.87 -22.57
N CYS A 153 1.95 -2.87 -23.30
CA CYS A 153 2.21 -2.72 -24.73
C CYS A 153 0.93 -2.84 -25.58
N MET A 154 -0.24 -2.96 -24.95
CA MET A 154 -1.50 -2.83 -25.66
C MET A 154 -1.78 -1.35 -25.87
N ASN A 155 -1.53 -0.94 -27.10
CA ASN A 155 -1.79 0.36 -27.70
C ASN A 155 -3.31 0.65 -27.75
N THR A 156 -3.97 0.69 -26.59
CA THR A 156 -5.34 1.18 -26.47
C THR A 156 -5.26 2.69 -26.34
N SER A 157 -5.64 3.41 -27.40
CA SER A 157 -5.88 4.85 -27.37
C SER A 157 -6.75 5.20 -26.15
N GLY A 158 -6.21 5.98 -25.22
CA GLY A 158 -6.92 6.43 -24.01
C GLY A 158 -6.50 5.78 -22.69
N TYR A 159 -5.58 4.81 -22.68
CA TYR A 159 -5.02 4.28 -21.42
C TYR A 159 -3.80 5.08 -20.97
N TYR A 160 -3.98 5.92 -19.94
CA TYR A 160 -2.89 6.60 -19.24
C TYR A 160 -2.65 5.83 -17.93
N PRO A 161 -1.54 5.08 -17.77
CA PRO A 161 -1.24 4.44 -16.49
C PRO A 161 -0.81 5.52 -15.50
N THR A 162 -1.78 6.18 -14.88
CA THR A 162 -1.53 7.18 -13.84
C THR A 162 -1.86 6.56 -12.48
N GLY A 163 -0.81 6.33 -11.67
CA GLY A 163 -0.99 5.99 -10.26
C GLY A 163 -1.21 7.28 -9.48
N ALA A 164 -2.35 7.41 -8.81
CA ALA A 164 -2.61 8.56 -7.94
C ALA A 164 -1.83 8.41 -6.62
N GLN A 165 -0.85 9.27 -6.40
CA GLN A 165 -0.05 9.30 -5.19
C GLN A 165 -0.76 10.09 -4.08
N LEU A 166 -0.44 9.76 -2.82
CA LEU A 166 -0.80 10.67 -1.71
C LEU A 166 -0.17 12.05 -1.94
N PRO A 167 -0.83 13.12 -1.50
CA PRO A 167 -0.23 14.45 -1.40
C PRO A 167 1.09 14.42 -0.61
N ILE A 168 2.08 15.20 -1.05
CA ILE A 168 3.48 15.13 -0.57
C ILE A 168 3.59 15.32 0.95
N GLN A 169 2.78 16.21 1.52
CA GLN A 169 2.72 16.47 2.94
C GLN A 169 2.29 15.23 3.74
N TRP A 170 1.35 14.44 3.19
CA TRP A 170 0.90 13.18 3.80
C TRP A 170 1.94 12.07 3.65
N GLN A 171 2.68 12.03 2.53
CA GLN A 171 3.82 11.11 2.37
C GLN A 171 4.88 11.32 3.46
N HIS A 172 5.26 12.58 3.71
CA HIS A 172 6.22 12.95 4.75
C HIS A 172 5.69 12.64 6.16
N ALA A 173 4.43 12.99 6.43
CA ALA A 173 3.78 12.73 7.72
C ALA A 173 3.73 11.24 8.05
N LEU A 174 3.29 10.39 7.12
CA LEU A 174 3.25 8.93 7.29
C LEU A 174 4.64 8.35 7.50
N SER A 175 5.62 8.75 6.68
CA SER A 175 7.00 8.28 6.79
C SER A 175 7.58 8.59 8.19
N ARG A 176 7.29 9.79 8.73
CA ARG A 176 7.72 10.16 10.08
C ARG A 176 6.96 9.38 11.16
N PHE A 177 5.64 9.23 11.00
CA PHE A 177 4.80 8.46 11.92
C PHE A 177 5.31 7.03 12.10
N PHE A 178 5.56 6.31 11.00
CA PHE A 178 6.03 4.92 11.08
C PHE A 178 7.42 4.78 11.70
N LYS A 179 8.32 5.74 11.47
CA LYS A 179 9.64 5.76 12.11
C LYS A 179 9.56 5.92 13.64
N VAL A 180 8.66 6.79 14.10
CA VAL A 180 8.57 7.14 15.53
C VAL A 180 7.64 6.20 16.29
N SER A 181 6.43 5.99 15.79
CA SER A 181 5.37 5.29 16.50
C SER A 181 5.47 3.77 16.36
N ILE A 182 5.78 3.29 15.15
CA ILE A 182 5.96 1.84 14.86
C ILE A 182 7.43 1.41 14.96
N ARG A 183 8.34 2.38 15.18
CA ARG A 183 9.79 2.14 15.38
C ARG A 183 10.47 1.46 14.20
N ILE A 184 10.03 1.75 12.98
CA ILE A 184 10.71 1.29 11.76
C ILE A 184 11.91 2.21 11.49
N GLU A 185 13.13 1.78 11.82
CA GLU A 185 14.35 2.60 11.73
C GLU A 185 14.57 3.20 10.34
N HIS A 186 14.36 2.40 9.30
CA HIS A 186 14.61 2.77 7.92
C HIS A 186 13.36 2.57 7.06
N ILE A 187 12.90 3.64 6.41
CA ILE A 187 11.79 3.60 5.46
C ILE A 187 12.27 4.16 4.14
N CYS A 188 12.20 3.32 3.10
CA CYS A 188 12.37 3.73 1.71
C CYS A 188 11.01 4.09 1.12
N VAL A 189 10.87 5.26 0.51
CA VAL A 189 9.64 5.67 -0.18
C VAL A 189 9.86 5.46 -1.67
N SER A 190 8.98 4.67 -2.30
CA SER A 190 8.96 4.43 -3.74
C SER A 190 7.75 5.15 -4.36
N ASN A 191 8.03 5.88 -5.43
CA ASN A 191 7.07 6.72 -6.16
C ASN A 191 6.62 6.09 -7.49
N ASP A 192 6.97 4.83 -7.74
CA ASP A 192 6.88 4.13 -9.04
C ASP A 192 5.72 3.12 -9.13
#